data_AF-A0A383RDI7-F1
#
_entry.id   AF-A0A383RDI7-F1
#
_cell.length_a   1.000
_cell.length_b   1.000
_cell.length_c   1.000
_cell.angle_alpha   90.00
_cell.angle_beta   90.00
_cell.angle_gamma   90.00
#
_symmetry.space_group_name_H-M   'P 1'
#
loop_
_entity.id
_entity.type
_entity.pdbx_description
1 polymer ?
#
loop_
_entity_poly.entity_id
_entity_poly.type
_entity_poly.pdbx_seq_one_letter_code
_entity_poly.pdbx_strand_id
1 'polypeptide(L)'
;MRTKIAILGVGLIGGSLALCFKNRPGMHVVGYSPSPSSTEKYVQRGVVDEATTSLHEAVVDADYIFVCCPVGMLESMLSDLRNLPLKSGCIVTDVGSTKASVARCARSLSWDDVHFIGGHPMAGSERSGVEAATTLLFENAYYVLTPDDSADEEAYSRLVSLLRYTKAHIIRMNPEEHDEVVGAISHLPHVVAVALVNQVRSYNESNELYELLAAGGFRDITRIASSDPVIWRDILTNNRDVVLRLLQDWKASTERFIDMLQRQDGEGIIQQFTEAGEFRSRMPERRKGIIQSLYELYVNVPDHPGIIGSIATELGNHHINLSNVQIIESREDVPGVLRLSFRQQDDWDRARELLSSKGYEIFI
;
A
#
# COMPACT_ATOMS: atom_id res chain seq x y z
N MET A 1 20.26 -19.34 -19.05
CA MET A 1 20.79 -18.05 -18.56
C MET A 1 20.06 -17.68 -17.28
N ARG A 2 20.73 -17.02 -16.32
CA ARG A 2 20.13 -16.58 -15.05
C ARG A 2 19.52 -15.19 -15.26
N THR A 3 18.30 -14.97 -14.81
CA THR A 3 17.63 -13.66 -14.83
C THR A 3 18.25 -12.75 -13.78
N LYS A 4 18.85 -11.64 -14.18
CA LYS A 4 19.47 -10.66 -13.27
C LYS A 4 18.47 -9.56 -12.92
N ILE A 5 18.28 -9.29 -11.63
CA ILE A 5 17.36 -8.29 -11.08
C ILE A 5 18.18 -7.31 -10.25
N ALA A 6 18.27 -6.05 -10.67
CA ALA A 6 18.91 -4.99 -9.93
C ALA A 6 17.88 -4.26 -9.06
N ILE A 7 18.20 -4.06 -7.77
CA ILE A 7 17.39 -3.31 -6.81
C ILE A 7 18.18 -2.07 -6.38
N LEU A 8 17.79 -0.91 -6.88
CA LEU A 8 18.43 0.37 -6.60
C LEU A 8 17.78 1.00 -5.36
N GLY A 9 18.38 0.78 -4.19
CA GLY A 9 17.80 1.17 -2.90
C GLY A 9 17.12 -0.01 -2.20
N VAL A 10 17.89 -0.75 -1.41
CA VAL A 10 17.40 -1.93 -0.68
C VAL A 10 16.86 -1.53 0.69
N GLY A 11 15.88 -0.62 0.73
CA GLY A 11 15.16 -0.21 1.95
C GLY A 11 14.05 -1.20 2.33
N LEU A 12 12.98 -0.71 2.96
CA LEU A 12 11.79 -1.52 3.26
C LEU A 12 11.19 -2.12 1.98
N ILE A 13 10.88 -1.28 1.00
CA ILE A 13 10.19 -1.68 -0.24
C ILE A 13 11.14 -2.49 -1.13
N GLY A 14 12.31 -1.94 -1.47
CA GLY A 14 13.29 -2.63 -2.31
C GLY A 14 13.81 -3.92 -1.69
N GLY A 15 14.05 -3.96 -0.38
CA GLY A 15 14.44 -5.17 0.34
C GLY A 15 13.34 -6.23 0.33
N SER A 16 12.07 -5.84 0.48
CA SER A 16 10.95 -6.78 0.42
C SER A 16 10.78 -7.36 -0.99
N LEU A 17 10.99 -6.55 -2.03
CA LEU A 17 11.02 -7.03 -3.42
C LEU A 17 12.17 -8.01 -3.64
N ALA A 18 13.37 -7.64 -3.19
CA ALA A 18 14.56 -8.48 -3.25
C ALA A 18 14.30 -9.86 -2.62
N LEU A 19 13.73 -9.90 -1.41
CA LEU A 19 13.39 -11.14 -0.70
C LEU A 19 12.36 -12.00 -1.44
N CYS A 20 11.39 -11.39 -2.14
CA CYS A 20 10.40 -12.14 -2.94
C CYS A 20 11.04 -12.89 -4.11
N PHE A 21 12.10 -12.33 -4.70
CA PHE A 21 12.81 -12.89 -5.85
C PHE A 21 14.03 -13.74 -5.43
N LYS A 22 14.58 -13.47 -4.26
CA LYS A 22 15.72 -14.19 -3.73
C LYS A 22 15.38 -15.67 -3.53
N ASN A 23 16.33 -16.54 -3.86
CA ASN A 23 16.20 -18.01 -3.85
C ASN A 23 15.20 -18.60 -4.87
N ARG A 24 14.67 -17.80 -5.80
CA ARG A 24 13.88 -18.35 -6.92
C ARG A 24 14.82 -18.99 -7.95
N PRO A 25 14.50 -20.19 -8.46
CA PRO A 25 15.33 -20.87 -9.45
C PRO A 25 15.61 -19.98 -10.66
N GLY A 26 16.88 -19.88 -11.02
CA GLY A 26 17.30 -19.09 -12.19
C GLY A 26 17.29 -17.57 -12.00
N MET A 27 17.06 -17.04 -10.79
CA MET A 27 17.12 -15.59 -10.52
C MET A 27 18.39 -15.19 -9.78
N HIS A 28 18.91 -14.00 -10.06
CA HIS A 28 20.01 -13.35 -9.35
C HIS A 28 19.60 -11.95 -8.93
N VAL A 29 19.70 -11.64 -7.64
CA VAL A 29 19.32 -10.33 -7.11
C VAL A 29 20.55 -9.53 -6.69
N VAL A 30 20.71 -8.34 -7.26
CA VAL A 30 21.81 -7.41 -7.01
C VAL A 30 21.29 -6.16 -6.30
N GLY A 31 21.82 -5.86 -5.13
CA GLY A 31 21.50 -4.65 -4.38
C GLY A 31 22.46 -3.52 -4.67
N TYR A 32 21.94 -2.32 -4.92
CA TYR A 32 22.75 -1.11 -5.04
C TYR A 32 22.48 -0.13 -3.89
N SER A 33 23.55 0.46 -3.36
CA SER A 33 23.51 1.65 -2.50
C SER A 33 24.84 2.41 -2.62
N PRO A 34 24.84 3.76 -2.61
CA PRO A 34 26.08 4.52 -2.58
C PRO A 34 26.87 4.37 -1.25
N SER A 35 26.27 3.75 -0.23
CA SER A 35 26.85 3.56 1.10
C SER A 35 27.44 2.14 1.26
N PRO A 36 28.77 2.00 1.46
CA PRO A 36 29.39 0.69 1.71
C PRO A 36 28.81 -0.05 2.93
N SER A 37 28.51 0.68 4.01
CA SER A 37 27.88 0.08 5.19
C SER A 37 26.47 -0.45 4.91
N SER A 38 25.77 0.12 3.93
CA SER A 38 24.47 -0.40 3.49
C SER A 38 24.63 -1.68 2.67
N THR A 39 25.57 -1.73 1.72
CA THR A 39 25.79 -2.92 0.88
C THR A 39 26.24 -4.12 1.72
N GLU A 40 27.13 -3.92 2.69
CA GLU A 40 27.52 -4.94 3.67
C GLU A 40 26.31 -5.48 4.43
N LYS A 41 25.43 -4.59 4.90
CA LYS A 41 24.22 -4.97 5.64
C LYS A 41 23.25 -5.78 4.78
N TYR A 42 23.10 -5.46 3.50
CA TYR A 42 22.21 -6.19 2.58
C TYR A 42 22.66 -7.66 2.42
N VAL A 43 23.97 -7.88 2.30
CA VAL A 43 24.58 -9.22 2.18
C VAL A 43 24.52 -9.96 3.51
N GLN A 44 24.90 -9.32 4.63
CA GLN A 44 24.86 -9.94 5.96
C GLN A 44 23.46 -10.42 6.34
N ARG A 45 22.41 -9.66 5.97
CA ARG A 45 21.01 -10.05 6.20
C ARG A 45 20.47 -11.02 5.17
N GLY A 46 21.26 -11.34 4.15
CA GLY A 46 20.83 -12.20 3.07
C GLY A 46 19.58 -11.68 2.35
N VAL A 47 19.49 -10.38 2.11
CA VAL A 47 18.35 -9.77 1.38
C VAL A 47 18.56 -9.83 -0.13
N VAL A 48 19.82 -9.77 -0.57
CA VAL A 48 20.27 -9.87 -1.97
C VAL A 48 21.31 -10.98 -2.10
N ASP A 49 21.63 -11.40 -3.33
CA ASP A 49 22.71 -12.37 -3.58
C ASP A 49 24.08 -11.69 -3.60
N GLU A 50 24.14 -10.50 -4.19
CA GLU A 50 25.31 -9.63 -4.23
C GLU A 50 24.89 -8.17 -4.00
N ALA A 51 25.82 -7.34 -3.53
CA ALA A 51 25.60 -5.91 -3.38
C ALA A 51 26.82 -5.11 -3.83
N THR A 52 26.59 -3.96 -4.47
CA THR A 52 27.65 -3.09 -4.98
C THR A 52 27.34 -1.62 -4.72
N THR A 53 28.40 -0.81 -4.62
CA THR A 53 28.33 0.66 -4.58
C THR A 53 28.44 1.30 -5.95
N SER A 54 28.69 0.50 -7.00
CA SER A 54 28.76 0.95 -8.40
C SER A 54 27.40 0.77 -9.08
N LEU A 55 26.81 1.87 -9.52
CA LEU A 55 25.52 1.83 -10.23
C LEU A 55 25.64 1.01 -11.53
N HIS A 56 26.74 1.19 -12.27
CA HIS A 56 27.03 0.44 -13.49
C HIS A 56 27.08 -1.08 -13.25
N GLU A 57 27.80 -1.54 -12.23
CA GLU A 57 27.89 -2.98 -11.91
C GLU A 57 26.54 -3.58 -11.54
N ALA A 58 25.70 -2.81 -10.84
CA ALA A 58 24.37 -3.26 -10.46
C ALA A 58 23.49 -3.54 -11.69
N VAL A 59 23.55 -2.67 -12.71
CA VAL A 59 22.60 -2.67 -13.83
C VAL A 59 23.11 -3.31 -15.11
N VAL A 60 24.42 -3.50 -15.27
CA VAL A 60 24.98 -4.18 -16.45
C VAL A 60 24.37 -5.59 -16.57
N ASP A 61 23.92 -5.96 -17.76
CA ASP A 61 23.24 -7.24 -18.05
C ASP A 61 21.95 -7.52 -17.25
N ALA A 62 21.39 -6.54 -16.55
CA ALA A 62 20.13 -6.71 -15.81
C ALA A 62 18.96 -6.93 -16.78
N ASP A 63 18.09 -7.89 -16.45
CA ASP A 63 16.81 -8.08 -17.13
C ASP A 63 15.73 -7.17 -16.56
N TYR A 64 15.82 -6.88 -15.25
CA TYR A 64 14.90 -6.02 -14.52
C TYR A 64 15.69 -5.08 -13.61
N ILE A 65 15.30 -3.80 -13.59
CA ILE A 65 15.87 -2.78 -12.71
C ILE A 65 14.72 -2.15 -11.93
N PHE A 66 14.72 -2.33 -10.61
CA PHE A 66 13.79 -1.69 -9.70
C PHE A 66 14.43 -0.45 -9.08
N VAL A 67 13.88 0.72 -9.40
CA VAL A 67 14.27 2.00 -8.81
C VAL A 67 13.47 2.21 -7.52
N CYS A 68 14.11 1.99 -6.38
CA CYS A 68 13.50 2.01 -5.05
C CYS A 68 13.98 3.19 -4.18
N CYS A 69 14.31 4.32 -4.82
CA CYS A 69 14.61 5.57 -4.13
C CYS A 69 13.34 6.40 -3.88
N PRO A 70 13.40 7.42 -2.99
CA PRO A 70 12.29 8.36 -2.78
C PRO A 70 11.86 9.04 -4.09
N VAL A 71 10.59 9.43 -4.17
CA VAL A 71 9.98 10.01 -5.38
C VAL A 71 10.79 11.19 -5.92
N GLY A 72 11.30 12.07 -5.04
CA GLY A 72 12.11 13.22 -5.43
C GLY A 72 13.45 12.89 -6.11
N MET A 73 13.87 11.62 -6.10
CA MET A 73 15.12 11.14 -6.72
C MET A 73 14.88 10.25 -7.95
N LEU A 74 13.63 9.96 -8.32
CA LEU A 74 13.32 9.03 -9.40
C LEU A 74 13.81 9.56 -10.75
N GLU A 75 13.51 10.82 -11.08
CA GLU A 75 13.87 11.43 -12.37
C GLU A 75 15.39 11.52 -12.57
N SER A 76 16.14 11.89 -11.51
CA SER A 76 17.60 11.90 -11.55
C SER A 76 18.17 10.49 -11.74
N MET A 77 17.61 9.50 -11.04
CA MET A 77 18.06 8.11 -11.18
C MET A 77 17.76 7.55 -12.58
N LEU A 78 16.61 7.87 -13.17
CA LEU A 78 16.33 7.49 -14.56
C LEU A 78 17.30 8.14 -15.55
N SER A 79 17.66 9.41 -15.30
CA SER A 79 18.66 10.13 -16.12
C SER A 79 20.05 9.48 -16.00
N ASP A 80 20.45 9.09 -14.79
CA ASP A 80 21.72 8.37 -14.57
C ASP A 80 21.71 7.01 -15.27
N LEU A 81 20.61 6.25 -15.17
CA LEU A 81 20.45 4.96 -15.85
C LEU A 81 20.50 5.08 -17.36
N ARG A 82 19.92 6.14 -17.93
CA ARG A 82 19.96 6.37 -19.38
C ARG A 82 21.39 6.52 -19.92
N ASN A 83 22.32 7.00 -19.11
CA ASN A 83 23.72 7.18 -19.51
C ASN A 83 24.57 5.90 -19.41
N LEU A 84 23.97 4.77 -19.03
CA LEU A 84 24.65 3.49 -18.86
C LEU A 84 24.27 2.50 -19.96
N PRO A 85 25.17 1.54 -20.30
CA PRO A 85 24.85 0.47 -21.23
C PRO A 85 23.92 -0.54 -20.56
N LEU A 86 22.62 -0.39 -20.82
CA LEU A 86 21.61 -1.34 -20.36
C LEU A 86 21.44 -2.47 -21.37
N LYS A 87 21.01 -3.64 -20.89
CA LYS A 87 20.73 -4.79 -21.73
C LYS A 87 19.52 -4.49 -22.63
N SER A 88 19.60 -4.86 -23.91
CA SER A 88 18.45 -4.82 -24.82
C SER A 88 17.31 -5.72 -24.29
N GLY A 89 16.09 -5.19 -24.31
CA GLY A 89 14.89 -5.78 -23.70
C GLY A 89 14.83 -5.70 -22.17
N CYS A 90 15.69 -4.91 -21.52
CA CYS A 90 15.64 -4.66 -20.07
C CYS A 90 14.35 -3.91 -19.69
N ILE A 91 13.78 -4.26 -18.54
CA ILE A 91 12.62 -3.58 -17.97
C ILE A 91 13.06 -2.75 -16.77
N VAL A 92 12.84 -1.43 -16.84
CA VAL A 92 13.03 -0.50 -15.73
C VAL A 92 11.67 -0.20 -15.11
N THR A 93 11.55 -0.32 -13.79
CA THR A 93 10.34 0.01 -13.04
C THR A 93 10.71 0.76 -11.77
N ASP A 94 9.83 1.63 -11.29
CA ASP A 94 9.96 2.26 -9.99
C ASP A 94 8.94 1.72 -8.97
N VAL A 95 8.93 2.31 -7.78
CA VAL A 95 8.00 2.00 -6.68
C VAL A 95 7.41 3.27 -6.04
N GLY A 96 7.53 4.41 -6.69
CA GLY A 96 7.16 5.72 -6.15
C GLY A 96 5.66 5.88 -5.90
N SER A 97 5.30 6.80 -5.01
CA SER A 97 3.89 7.07 -4.68
C SER A 97 3.17 7.99 -5.67
N THR A 98 3.88 8.61 -6.61
CA THR A 98 3.34 9.40 -7.73
C THR A 98 3.91 8.88 -9.04
N LYS A 99 3.18 8.99 -10.16
CA LYS A 99 3.50 8.30 -11.42
C LYS A 99 3.57 9.22 -12.63
N ALA A 100 2.82 10.31 -12.69
CA ALA A 100 2.76 11.17 -13.88
C ALA A 100 4.08 11.89 -14.16
N SER A 101 4.80 12.36 -13.13
CA SER A 101 6.10 13.03 -13.29
C SER A 101 7.18 12.06 -13.79
N VAL A 102 7.35 10.93 -13.11
CA VAL A 102 8.34 9.91 -13.47
C VAL A 102 8.04 9.28 -14.84
N ALA A 103 6.77 9.05 -15.19
CA ALA A 103 6.40 8.56 -16.52
C ALA A 103 6.74 9.57 -17.62
N ARG A 104 6.48 10.87 -17.42
CA ARG A 104 6.89 11.92 -18.36
C ARG A 104 8.41 12.01 -18.50
N CYS A 105 9.14 11.94 -17.40
CA CYS A 105 10.61 11.89 -17.41
C CYS A 105 11.10 10.69 -18.23
N ALA A 106 10.60 9.50 -17.94
CA ALA A 106 10.97 8.30 -18.68
C ALA A 106 10.67 8.41 -20.19
N ARG A 107 9.51 8.96 -20.58
CA ARG A 107 9.17 9.21 -22.00
C ARG A 107 10.11 10.20 -22.68
N SER A 108 10.62 11.19 -21.95
CA SER A 108 11.56 12.18 -22.50
C SER A 108 12.97 11.63 -22.70
N LEU A 109 13.31 10.54 -22.01
CA LEU A 109 14.57 9.83 -22.18
C LEU A 109 14.45 8.89 -23.38
N SER A 110 15.31 9.06 -24.39
CA SER A 110 15.29 8.20 -25.58
C SER A 110 15.94 6.85 -25.27
N TRP A 111 15.19 5.83 -24.86
CA TRP A 111 15.73 4.52 -24.51
C TRP A 111 16.12 3.67 -25.73
N ASP A 112 17.28 3.00 -25.67
CA ASP A 112 17.73 2.06 -26.71
C ASP A 112 17.24 0.64 -26.38
N ASP A 113 16.05 0.26 -26.88
CA ASP A 113 15.43 -1.05 -26.64
C ASP A 113 15.31 -1.42 -25.13
N VAL A 114 14.93 -0.44 -24.30
CA VAL A 114 14.65 -0.61 -22.86
C VAL A 114 13.24 -0.11 -22.58
N HIS A 115 12.51 -0.85 -21.76
CA HIS A 115 11.10 -0.58 -21.47
C HIS A 115 10.94 -0.02 -20.06
N PHE A 116 10.41 1.19 -19.93
CA PHE A 116 10.02 1.73 -18.63
C PHE A 116 8.54 1.45 -18.34
N ILE A 117 8.25 0.90 -17.16
CA ILE A 117 6.88 0.70 -16.67
C ILE A 117 6.82 1.20 -15.23
N GLY A 118 6.07 2.27 -14.98
CA GLY A 118 5.97 2.83 -13.63
C GLY A 118 5.30 1.86 -12.66
N GLY A 119 5.71 1.88 -11.40
CA GLY A 119 5.18 0.98 -10.37
C GLY A 119 4.85 1.69 -9.05
N HIS A 120 3.80 1.24 -8.38
CA HIS A 120 3.43 1.69 -7.03
C HIS A 120 2.86 0.51 -6.22
N PRO A 121 3.68 -0.17 -5.39
CA PRO A 121 3.16 -1.08 -4.39
C PRO A 121 2.44 -0.27 -3.30
N MET A 122 1.12 -0.43 -3.17
CA MET A 122 0.30 0.24 -2.17
C MET A 122 0.39 -0.48 -0.82
N ALA A 123 1.61 -0.67 -0.34
CA ALA A 123 1.95 -1.29 0.93
C ALA A 123 3.06 -0.49 1.62
N GLY A 124 3.06 -0.49 2.94
CA GLY A 124 4.06 0.20 3.74
C GLY A 124 4.01 -0.22 5.20
N SER A 125 5.02 0.19 5.95
CA SER A 125 5.12 0.00 7.39
C SER A 125 5.62 1.29 8.04
N GLU A 126 5.27 1.48 9.30
CA GLU A 126 5.86 2.43 10.22
C GLU A 126 7.36 2.16 10.50
N ARG A 127 7.82 0.93 10.22
CA ARG A 127 9.23 0.55 10.30
C ARG A 127 9.94 0.86 8.98
N SER A 128 11.19 1.29 9.06
CA SER A 128 12.00 1.68 7.91
C SER A 128 13.28 0.86 7.80
N GLY A 129 14.01 1.03 6.69
CA GLY A 129 15.28 0.36 6.44
C GLY A 129 15.13 -1.09 5.96
N VAL A 130 16.26 -1.69 5.61
CA VAL A 130 16.33 -3.08 5.13
C VAL A 130 15.97 -4.08 6.22
N GLU A 131 16.11 -3.68 7.48
CA GLU A 131 15.83 -4.49 8.65
C GLU A 131 14.35 -4.83 8.81
N ALA A 132 13.49 -4.00 8.24
CA ALA A 132 12.04 -4.17 8.22
C ALA A 132 11.54 -4.91 6.97
N ALA A 133 12.43 -5.26 6.04
CA ALA A 133 12.05 -5.96 4.81
C ALA A 133 11.46 -7.35 5.11
N THR A 134 10.43 -7.72 4.36
CA THR A 134 9.73 -9.00 4.54
C THR A 134 9.07 -9.45 3.24
N THR A 135 9.01 -10.76 3.00
CA THR A 135 8.31 -11.36 1.85
C THR A 135 6.79 -11.17 1.91
N LEU A 136 6.25 -10.80 3.06
CA LEU A 136 4.81 -10.65 3.28
C LEU A 136 4.30 -9.22 3.02
N LEU A 137 5.19 -8.25 2.77
CA LEU A 137 4.82 -6.84 2.72
C LEU A 137 3.74 -6.54 1.68
N PHE A 138 3.81 -7.22 0.53
CA PHE A 138 2.94 -6.98 -0.62
C PHE A 138 1.82 -8.01 -0.76
N GLU A 139 1.78 -9.04 0.10
CA GLU A 139 0.81 -10.13 -0.03
C GLU A 139 -0.61 -9.59 0.16
N ASN A 140 -1.43 -9.74 -0.89
CA ASN A 140 -2.78 -9.17 -1.01
C ASN A 140 -2.87 -7.63 -1.01
N ALA A 141 -1.74 -6.92 -1.10
CA ALA A 141 -1.74 -5.48 -1.36
C ALA A 141 -2.01 -5.21 -2.84
N TYR A 142 -2.54 -4.04 -3.17
CA TYR A 142 -2.56 -3.59 -4.58
C TYR A 142 -1.15 -3.16 -4.99
N TYR A 143 -0.77 -3.48 -6.22
CA TYR A 143 0.43 -2.97 -6.86
C TYR A 143 0.02 -2.42 -8.22
N VAL A 144 0.05 -1.11 -8.35
CA VAL A 144 -0.31 -0.44 -9.60
C VAL A 144 0.89 -0.42 -10.53
N LEU A 145 0.69 -0.84 -11.78
CA LEU A 145 1.60 -0.64 -12.89
C LEU A 145 1.02 0.39 -13.84
N THR A 146 1.83 1.34 -14.25
CA THR A 146 1.45 2.44 -15.14
C THR A 146 2.28 2.43 -16.43
N PRO A 147 2.05 1.44 -17.31
CA PRO A 147 2.67 1.44 -18.63
C PRO A 147 2.17 2.64 -19.43
N ASP A 148 3.01 3.17 -20.32
CA ASP A 148 2.59 4.15 -21.32
C ASP A 148 1.62 3.52 -22.34
N ASP A 149 0.87 4.33 -23.06
CA ASP A 149 -0.07 3.82 -24.08
C ASP A 149 0.65 3.09 -25.22
N SER A 150 1.92 3.44 -25.44
CA SER A 150 2.82 2.84 -26.42
C SER A 150 3.69 1.71 -25.85
N ALA A 151 3.49 1.33 -24.60
CA ALA A 151 4.33 0.35 -23.93
C ALA A 151 4.25 -1.03 -24.60
N ASP A 152 5.38 -1.73 -24.58
CA ASP A 152 5.46 -3.09 -25.08
C ASP A 152 4.69 -4.07 -24.17
N GLU A 153 3.70 -4.76 -24.75
CA GLU A 153 2.82 -5.69 -24.02
C GLU A 153 3.53 -6.96 -23.55
N GLU A 154 4.60 -7.37 -24.24
CA GLU A 154 5.43 -8.50 -23.82
C GLU A 154 6.25 -8.10 -22.58
N ALA A 155 6.84 -6.91 -22.58
CA ALA A 155 7.55 -6.34 -21.44
C ALA A 155 6.63 -6.20 -20.22
N TYR A 156 5.40 -5.69 -20.42
CA TYR A 156 4.38 -5.65 -19.38
C TYR A 156 4.06 -7.04 -18.82
N SER A 157 3.80 -8.01 -19.69
CA SER A 157 3.48 -9.39 -19.29
C SER A 157 4.62 -10.08 -18.54
N ARG A 158 5.87 -9.81 -18.94
CA ARG A 158 7.09 -10.27 -18.25
C ARG A 158 7.19 -9.68 -16.84
N LEU A 159 6.96 -8.36 -16.69
CA LEU A 159 6.97 -7.70 -15.39
C LEU A 159 5.86 -8.22 -14.47
N VAL A 160 4.63 -8.36 -14.98
CA VAL A 160 3.51 -8.95 -14.24
C VAL A 160 3.85 -10.36 -13.76
N SER A 161 4.46 -11.18 -14.64
CA SER A 161 4.87 -12.55 -14.29
C SER A 161 5.93 -12.58 -13.20
N LEU A 162 6.90 -11.67 -13.23
CA LEU A 162 7.88 -11.51 -12.15
C LEU A 162 7.21 -11.08 -10.84
N LEU A 163 6.29 -10.11 -10.89
CA LEU A 163 5.64 -9.57 -9.70
C LEU A 163 4.66 -10.56 -9.04
N ARG A 164 4.28 -11.67 -9.70
CA ARG A 164 3.48 -12.74 -9.05
C ARG A 164 4.15 -13.31 -7.79
N TYR A 165 5.49 -13.29 -7.70
CA TYR A 165 6.21 -13.73 -6.48
C TYR A 165 5.93 -12.85 -5.26
N THR A 166 5.46 -11.62 -5.46
CA THR A 166 5.04 -10.71 -4.37
C THR A 166 3.66 -11.02 -3.81
N LYS A 167 2.85 -11.80 -4.56
CA LYS A 167 1.43 -12.07 -4.28
C LYS A 167 0.56 -10.80 -4.16
N ALA A 168 1.02 -9.69 -4.74
CA ALA A 168 0.23 -8.48 -4.86
C ALA A 168 -0.86 -8.63 -5.95
N HIS A 169 -1.93 -7.85 -5.81
CA HIS A 169 -2.93 -7.67 -6.83
C HIS A 169 -2.47 -6.59 -7.81
N ILE A 170 -2.04 -7.03 -9.00
CA ILE A 170 -1.57 -6.12 -10.04
C ILE A 170 -2.74 -5.39 -10.66
N ILE A 171 -2.68 -4.06 -10.69
CA ILE A 171 -3.64 -3.18 -11.37
C ILE A 171 -2.91 -2.43 -12.47
N ARG A 172 -3.48 -2.40 -13.67
CA ARG A 172 -3.00 -1.55 -14.78
C ARG A 172 -3.78 -0.24 -14.75
N MET A 173 -3.09 0.90 -14.79
CA MET A 173 -3.73 2.22 -14.78
C MET A 173 -2.89 3.24 -15.55
N ASN A 174 -3.50 4.28 -16.11
CA ASN A 174 -2.75 5.39 -16.69
C ASN A 174 -1.99 6.20 -15.60
N PRO A 175 -0.77 6.72 -15.84
CA PRO A 175 -0.01 7.47 -14.84
C PRO A 175 -0.72 8.73 -14.30
N GLU A 176 -1.42 9.46 -15.15
CA GLU A 176 -2.17 10.66 -14.76
C GLU A 176 -3.41 10.29 -13.94
N GLU A 177 -4.18 9.28 -14.38
CA GLU A 177 -5.32 8.73 -13.62
C GLU A 177 -4.89 8.23 -12.23
N HIS A 178 -3.75 7.55 -12.15
CA HIS A 178 -3.17 7.12 -10.89
C HIS A 178 -3.03 8.28 -9.91
N ASP A 179 -2.37 9.35 -10.35
CA ASP A 179 -2.06 10.51 -9.53
C ASP A 179 -3.31 11.30 -9.09
N GLU A 180 -4.35 11.32 -9.92
CA GLU A 180 -5.67 11.83 -9.54
C GLU A 180 -6.31 10.99 -8.43
N VAL A 181 -6.36 9.67 -8.60
CA VAL A 181 -6.96 8.74 -7.64
C VAL A 181 -6.20 8.77 -6.31
N VAL A 182 -4.87 8.56 -6.32
CA VAL A 182 -4.06 8.59 -5.09
C VAL A 182 -4.00 9.99 -4.46
N GLY A 183 -4.12 11.04 -5.28
CA GLY A 183 -4.31 12.41 -4.83
C GLY A 183 -5.50 12.52 -3.88
N ALA A 184 -6.65 11.98 -4.28
CA ALA A 184 -7.88 12.05 -3.51
C ALA A 184 -7.89 11.09 -2.31
N ILE A 185 -7.46 9.84 -2.47
CA ILE A 185 -7.60 8.81 -1.43
C ILE A 185 -6.41 8.72 -0.47
N SER A 186 -5.29 9.37 -0.77
CA SER A 186 -4.08 9.35 0.04
C SER A 186 -3.52 10.74 0.30
N HIS A 187 -3.23 11.54 -0.73
CA HIS A 187 -2.47 12.78 -0.54
C HIS A 187 -3.27 13.87 0.18
N LEU A 188 -4.51 14.14 -0.26
CA LEU A 188 -5.41 15.08 0.40
C LEU A 188 -5.67 14.69 1.89
N PRO A 189 -6.01 13.43 2.23
CA PRO A 189 -6.13 13.00 3.62
C PRO A 189 -4.91 13.31 4.49
N HIS A 190 -3.68 13.17 3.99
CA HIS A 190 -2.48 13.50 4.75
C HIS A 190 -2.36 15.01 5.01
N VAL A 191 -2.66 15.86 4.02
CA VAL A 191 -2.66 17.32 4.21
C VAL A 191 -3.72 17.72 5.24
N VAL A 192 -4.93 17.16 5.15
CA VAL A 192 -6.01 17.42 6.10
C VAL A 192 -5.64 16.97 7.51
N ALA A 193 -5.06 15.77 7.66
CA ALA A 193 -4.61 15.27 8.97
C ALA A 193 -3.56 16.19 9.61
N VAL A 194 -2.56 16.64 8.84
CA VAL A 194 -1.53 17.57 9.33
C VAL A 194 -2.13 18.93 9.70
N ALA A 195 -3.04 19.45 8.88
CA ALA A 195 -3.73 20.72 9.17
C ALA A 195 -4.57 20.64 10.46
N LEU A 196 -5.31 19.54 10.66
CA LEU A 196 -6.09 19.30 11.87
C LEU A 196 -5.22 19.23 13.13
N VAL A 197 -4.10 18.49 13.08
CA VAL A 197 -3.15 18.42 14.20
C VAL A 197 -2.57 19.79 14.53
N ASN A 198 -2.15 20.55 13.52
CA ASN A 198 -1.60 21.89 13.73
C ASN A 198 -2.64 22.88 14.28
N GLN A 199 -3.91 22.75 13.89
CA GLN A 199 -4.99 23.57 14.43
C GLN A 199 -5.20 23.30 15.92
N VAL A 200 -5.30 22.03 16.33
CA VAL A 200 -5.45 21.65 17.75
C VAL A 200 -4.21 22.05 18.56
N ARG A 201 -3.00 21.88 17.99
CA ARG A 201 -1.75 22.37 18.59
C ARG A 201 -1.81 23.87 18.89
N SER A 202 -2.31 24.68 17.96
CA SER A 202 -2.44 26.13 18.18
C SER A 202 -3.39 26.46 19.32
N TYR A 203 -4.50 25.74 19.45
CA TYR A 203 -5.41 25.94 20.59
C TYR A 203 -4.79 25.52 21.93
N ASN A 204 -3.97 24.47 21.91
CA ASN A 204 -3.25 23.98 23.09
C ASN A 204 -2.30 25.04 23.70
N GLU A 205 -1.79 25.97 22.89
CA GLU A 205 -0.96 27.09 23.39
C GLU A 205 -1.71 27.97 24.41
N SER A 206 -3.05 27.99 24.34
CA SER A 206 -3.91 28.75 25.26
C SER A 206 -4.55 27.89 26.35
N ASN A 207 -4.69 26.57 26.13
CA ASN A 207 -5.38 25.66 27.03
C ASN A 207 -4.89 24.21 26.84
N GLU A 208 -4.17 23.68 27.83
CA GLU A 208 -3.59 22.32 27.79
C GLU A 208 -4.63 21.19 27.69
N LEU A 209 -5.92 21.47 27.93
CA LEU A 209 -6.99 20.48 27.78
C LEU A 209 -7.14 19.98 26.33
N TYR A 210 -6.72 20.77 25.33
CA TYR A 210 -6.79 20.35 23.93
C TYR A 210 -5.93 19.12 23.65
N GLU A 211 -4.71 19.07 24.20
CA GLU A 211 -3.86 17.89 24.12
C GLU A 211 -4.39 16.74 24.98
N LEU A 212 -4.78 17.01 26.22
CA LEU A 212 -5.24 15.98 27.16
C LEU A 212 -6.47 15.22 26.65
N LEU A 213 -7.40 15.93 26.00
CA LEU A 213 -8.65 15.37 25.49
C LEU A 213 -8.57 14.91 24.03
N ALA A 214 -7.46 15.16 23.33
CA ALA A 214 -7.19 14.66 21.98
C ALA A 214 -6.82 13.16 21.99
N ALA A 215 -7.70 12.33 22.57
CA ALA A 215 -7.61 10.88 22.66
C ALA A 215 -8.63 10.19 21.73
N GLY A 216 -8.51 8.87 21.57
CA GLY A 216 -9.44 8.06 20.76
C GLY A 216 -9.50 8.49 19.30
N GLY A 217 -10.70 8.84 18.82
CA GLY A 217 -10.97 9.10 17.40
C GLY A 217 -10.11 10.21 16.78
N PHE A 218 -9.69 11.22 17.54
CA PHE A 218 -8.76 12.23 17.03
C PHE A 218 -7.41 11.62 16.66
N ARG A 219 -6.83 10.79 17.53
CA ARG A 219 -5.55 10.09 17.27
C ARG A 219 -5.68 9.13 16.09
N ASP A 220 -6.83 8.48 15.93
CA ASP A 220 -7.06 7.52 14.84
C ASP A 220 -7.12 8.21 13.48
N ILE A 221 -7.89 9.30 13.37
CA ILE A 221 -8.02 10.09 12.14
C ILE A 221 -6.69 10.75 11.78
N THR A 222 -5.94 11.22 12.78
CA THR A 222 -4.68 11.95 12.57
C THR A 222 -3.42 11.10 12.62
N ARG A 223 -3.55 9.76 12.77
CA ARG A 223 -2.40 8.83 12.85
C ARG A 223 -1.38 9.03 11.73
N ILE A 224 -1.87 9.36 10.53
CA ILE A 224 -1.04 9.54 9.34
C ILE A 224 -0.25 10.87 9.32
N ALA A 225 -0.56 11.82 10.21
CA ALA A 225 0.19 13.06 10.34
C ALA A 225 1.62 12.87 10.87
N SER A 226 1.91 11.71 11.49
CA SER A 226 3.25 11.32 11.94
C SER A 226 4.12 10.66 10.86
N SER A 227 3.67 10.70 9.61
CA SER A 227 4.46 10.16 8.48
C SER A 227 5.72 10.99 8.21
N ASP A 228 6.69 10.40 7.49
CA ASP A 228 7.96 11.06 7.21
C ASP A 228 7.78 12.38 6.41
N PRO A 229 8.24 13.52 6.95
CA PRO A 229 7.98 14.83 6.35
C PRO A 229 8.74 15.06 5.03
N VAL A 230 9.89 14.41 4.83
CA VAL A 230 10.70 14.55 3.61
C VAL A 230 10.04 13.80 2.46
N ILE A 231 9.56 12.58 2.71
CA ILE A 231 8.79 11.80 1.74
C ILE A 231 7.51 12.54 1.35
N TRP A 232 6.77 13.07 2.33
CA TRP A 232 5.51 13.77 2.06
C TRP A 232 5.70 15.11 1.34
N ARG A 233 6.78 15.85 1.63
CA ARG A 233 7.17 17.02 0.82
C ARG A 233 7.30 16.62 -0.66
N ASP A 234 8.02 15.54 -0.95
CA ASP A 234 8.30 15.12 -2.32
C ASP A 234 7.03 14.64 -3.03
N ILE A 235 6.16 13.87 -2.35
CA ILE A 235 4.86 13.43 -2.86
C ILE A 235 3.99 14.63 -3.22
N LEU A 236 3.82 15.58 -2.28
CA LEU A 236 2.96 16.75 -2.49
C LEU A 236 3.51 17.68 -3.57
N THR A 237 4.83 17.79 -3.68
CA THR A 237 5.46 18.61 -4.73
C THR A 237 5.33 17.95 -6.11
N ASN A 238 5.47 16.63 -6.20
CA ASN A 238 5.30 15.88 -7.45
C ASN A 238 3.84 15.87 -7.93
N ASN A 239 2.87 15.74 -7.01
CA ASN A 239 1.44 15.74 -7.36
C ASN A 239 0.75 17.09 -7.11
N ARG A 240 1.51 18.20 -7.16
CA ARG A 240 1.08 19.53 -6.72
C ARG A 240 -0.23 19.98 -7.36
N ASP A 241 -0.32 19.89 -8.69
CA ASP A 241 -1.43 20.49 -9.41
C ASP A 241 -2.76 19.75 -9.12
N VAL A 242 -2.71 18.41 -8.98
CA VAL A 242 -3.84 17.59 -8.52
C VAL A 242 -4.23 17.95 -7.09
N VAL A 243 -3.25 18.03 -6.18
CA VAL A 243 -3.51 18.34 -4.76
C VAL A 243 -4.10 19.73 -4.59
N LEU A 244 -3.64 20.72 -5.37
CA LEU A 244 -4.19 22.08 -5.35
C LEU A 244 -5.67 22.10 -5.73
N ARG A 245 -6.06 21.40 -6.80
CA ARG A 245 -7.47 21.27 -7.20
C ARG A 245 -8.30 20.64 -6.08
N LEU A 246 -7.83 19.52 -5.53
CA LEU A 246 -8.51 18.80 -4.43
C LEU A 246 -8.65 19.66 -3.16
N LEU A 247 -7.66 20.50 -2.86
CA LEU A 247 -7.74 21.43 -1.73
C LEU A 247 -8.77 22.55 -1.96
N GLN A 248 -8.97 23.01 -3.20
CA GLN A 248 -10.05 23.95 -3.51
C GLN A 248 -11.43 23.28 -3.35
N ASP A 249 -11.57 22.03 -3.78
CA ASP A 249 -12.81 21.26 -3.59
C ASP A 249 -13.11 21.04 -2.11
N TRP A 250 -12.08 20.71 -1.32
CA TRP A 250 -12.18 20.58 0.14
C TRP A 250 -12.56 21.89 0.83
N LYS A 251 -11.95 23.00 0.42
CA LYS A 251 -12.28 24.34 0.90
C LYS A 251 -13.76 24.65 0.67
N ALA A 252 -14.24 24.47 -0.56
CA ALA A 252 -15.65 24.67 -0.91
C ALA A 252 -16.58 23.75 -0.10
N SER A 253 -16.16 22.50 0.17
CA SER A 253 -16.92 21.59 1.04
C SER A 253 -17.01 22.07 2.48
N THR A 254 -15.93 22.64 3.00
CA THR A 254 -15.91 23.23 4.35
C THR A 254 -16.80 24.46 4.42
N GLU A 255 -16.76 25.32 3.40
CA GLU A 255 -17.64 26.51 3.28
C GLU A 255 -19.12 26.10 3.28
N ARG A 256 -19.50 25.03 2.59
CA ARG A 256 -20.87 24.50 2.64
C ARG A 256 -21.29 24.09 4.06
N PHE A 257 -20.42 23.44 4.82
CA PHE A 257 -20.71 23.09 6.22
C PHE A 257 -20.84 24.31 7.13
N ILE A 258 -20.01 25.34 6.92
CA ILE A 258 -20.12 26.61 7.64
C ILE A 258 -21.49 27.24 7.37
N ASP A 259 -21.90 27.29 6.10
CA ASP A 259 -23.19 27.81 5.66
C ASP A 259 -24.38 27.07 6.30
N MET A 260 -24.35 25.74 6.34
CA MET A 260 -25.38 24.92 7.00
C MET A 260 -25.46 25.23 8.50
N LEU A 261 -24.32 25.36 9.18
CA LEU A 261 -24.28 25.70 10.61
C LEU A 261 -24.82 27.11 10.88
N GLN A 262 -24.46 28.10 10.06
CA GLN A 262 -24.95 29.47 10.19
C GLN A 262 -26.47 29.57 9.99
N ARG A 263 -27.02 28.77 9.07
CA ARG A 263 -28.46 28.69 8.80
C ARG A 263 -29.22 27.74 9.75
N GLN A 264 -28.50 27.04 10.64
CA GLN A 264 -29.05 25.97 11.49
C GLN A 264 -29.80 24.89 10.68
N ASP A 265 -29.28 24.56 9.50
CA ASP A 265 -29.86 23.58 8.58
C ASP A 265 -29.58 22.13 9.06
N GLY A 266 -30.38 21.68 10.03
CA GLY A 266 -30.24 20.34 10.61
C GLY A 266 -30.44 19.20 9.60
N GLU A 267 -31.38 19.35 8.67
CA GLU A 267 -31.65 18.35 7.63
C GLU A 267 -30.48 18.24 6.64
N GLY A 268 -29.92 19.38 6.21
CA GLY A 268 -28.73 19.40 5.35
C GLY A 268 -27.52 18.72 6.01
N ILE A 269 -27.34 18.91 7.32
CA ILE A 269 -26.29 18.23 8.09
C ILE A 269 -26.52 16.72 8.10
N ILE A 270 -27.75 16.26 8.43
CA ILE A 270 -28.09 14.83 8.42
C ILE A 270 -27.79 14.20 7.06
N GLN A 271 -28.17 14.88 5.98
CA GLN A 271 -27.93 14.39 4.62
C GLN A 271 -26.45 14.16 4.36
N GLN A 272 -25.57 15.10 4.72
CA GLN A 272 -24.12 14.93 4.52
C GLN A 272 -23.54 13.72 5.27
N PHE A 273 -23.97 13.49 6.52
CA PHE A 273 -23.52 12.33 7.30
C PHE A 273 -24.05 11.02 6.72
N THR A 274 -25.30 10.98 6.26
CA THR A 274 -25.89 9.79 5.62
C THR A 274 -25.15 9.44 4.34
N GLU A 275 -24.96 10.39 3.43
CA GLU A 275 -24.26 10.16 2.16
C GLU A 275 -22.82 9.68 2.36
N ALA A 276 -22.09 10.30 3.31
CA ALA A 276 -20.75 9.87 3.67
C ALA A 276 -20.74 8.45 4.27
N GLY A 277 -21.71 8.15 5.15
CA GLY A 277 -21.87 6.84 5.77
C GLY A 277 -22.17 5.73 4.75
N GLU A 278 -23.04 6.00 3.78
CA GLU A 278 -23.40 5.06 2.71
C GLU A 278 -22.22 4.78 1.78
N PHE A 279 -21.46 5.82 1.39
CA PHE A 279 -20.27 5.61 0.57
C PHE A 279 -19.18 4.85 1.33
N ARG A 280 -18.91 5.23 2.59
CA ARG A 280 -17.94 4.55 3.46
C ARG A 280 -18.29 3.08 3.66
N SER A 281 -19.56 2.75 3.86
CA SER A 281 -20.02 1.37 4.08
C SER A 281 -19.85 0.48 2.85
N ARG A 282 -19.81 1.09 1.65
CA ARG A 282 -19.52 0.40 0.39
C ARG A 282 -18.03 0.25 0.13
N MET A 283 -17.17 1.05 0.80
CA MET A 283 -15.73 0.95 0.60
C MET A 283 -15.27 -0.47 0.94
N PRO A 284 -14.26 -0.98 0.20
CA PRO A 284 -13.53 -2.14 0.63
C PRO A 284 -12.97 -1.89 2.05
N GLU A 285 -13.50 -2.54 3.09
CA GLU A 285 -12.76 -2.64 4.36
C GLU A 285 -11.37 -3.15 3.99
N ARG A 286 -10.27 -2.66 4.60
CA ARG A 286 -8.95 -3.26 4.40
C ARG A 286 -9.12 -4.77 4.63
N ARG A 287 -9.11 -5.57 3.54
CA ARG A 287 -9.65 -6.95 3.35
C ARG A 287 -10.94 -7.12 2.51
N LYS A 288 -11.23 -6.24 1.56
CA LYS A 288 -11.91 -6.59 0.31
C LYS A 288 -10.90 -6.36 -0.82
N GLY A 289 -10.03 -7.35 -1.03
CA GLY A 289 -9.49 -7.53 -2.37
C GLY A 289 -10.67 -7.64 -3.34
N ILE A 290 -10.45 -7.38 -4.62
CA ILE A 290 -11.45 -7.57 -5.70
C ILE A 290 -12.04 -9.00 -5.75
N ILE A 291 -11.58 -9.90 -4.88
CA ILE A 291 -12.29 -11.11 -4.47
C ILE A 291 -13.25 -10.72 -3.34
N GLN A 292 -14.52 -10.46 -3.69
CA GLN A 292 -15.60 -10.58 -2.70
C GLN A 292 -15.34 -11.86 -1.92
N SER A 293 -15.16 -11.79 -0.61
CA SER A 293 -15.49 -12.95 0.23
C SER A 293 -16.99 -13.14 0.04
N LEU A 294 -17.35 -13.94 -0.97
CA LEU A 294 -18.72 -14.30 -1.31
C LEU A 294 -19.39 -15.05 -0.15
N TYR A 295 -18.56 -15.59 0.74
CA TYR A 295 -18.96 -16.50 1.80
C TYR A 295 -18.48 -15.98 3.15
N GLU A 296 -19.44 -15.58 3.97
CA GLU A 296 -19.25 -15.11 5.34
C GLU A 296 -19.95 -16.07 6.29
N LEU A 297 -19.35 -16.29 7.45
CA LEU A 297 -19.92 -17.07 8.54
C LEU A 297 -19.76 -16.29 9.82
N TYR A 298 -20.87 -16.02 10.48
CA TYR A 298 -20.94 -15.29 11.73
C TYR A 298 -21.06 -16.31 12.85
N VAL A 299 -20.21 -16.21 13.87
CA VAL A 299 -20.15 -17.18 14.97
C VAL A 299 -20.32 -16.43 16.28
N ASN A 300 -21.33 -16.78 17.06
CA ASN A 300 -21.45 -16.26 18.42
C ASN A 300 -20.33 -16.83 19.28
N VAL A 301 -19.55 -15.95 19.90
CA VAL A 301 -18.45 -16.34 20.79
C VAL A 301 -18.61 -15.68 22.15
N PRO A 302 -18.50 -16.45 23.25
CA PRO A 302 -18.44 -15.87 24.58
C PRO A 302 -17.15 -15.05 24.75
N ASP A 303 -17.23 -13.90 25.42
CA ASP A 303 -16.06 -13.06 25.66
C ASP A 303 -15.19 -13.62 26.80
N HIS A 304 -14.30 -14.55 26.47
CA HIS A 304 -13.27 -15.04 27.37
C HIS A 304 -11.96 -15.34 26.64
N PRO A 305 -10.81 -15.33 27.34
CA PRO A 305 -9.52 -15.64 26.74
C PRO A 305 -9.51 -16.98 26.01
N GLY A 306 -8.93 -16.99 24.81
CA GLY A 306 -8.68 -18.20 24.02
C GLY A 306 -9.77 -18.61 23.04
N ILE A 307 -10.98 -18.03 23.08
CA ILE A 307 -12.09 -18.46 22.21
C ILE A 307 -11.80 -18.30 20.71
N ILE A 308 -11.20 -17.18 20.31
CA ILE A 308 -10.80 -16.91 18.93
C ILE A 308 -9.70 -17.88 18.49
N GLY A 309 -8.73 -18.12 19.37
CA GLY A 309 -7.65 -19.07 19.12
C GLY A 309 -8.15 -20.50 18.94
N SER A 310 -9.17 -20.91 19.71
CA SER A 310 -9.81 -22.22 19.58
C SER A 310 -10.45 -22.40 18.21
N ILE A 311 -11.25 -21.44 17.77
CA ILE A 311 -11.92 -21.48 16.46
C ILE A 311 -10.90 -21.49 15.32
N ALA A 312 -9.90 -20.59 15.38
CA ALA A 312 -8.86 -20.52 14.36
C ALA A 312 -8.01 -21.80 14.29
N THR A 313 -7.71 -22.41 15.45
CA THR A 313 -6.97 -23.68 15.53
C THR A 313 -7.80 -24.82 14.96
N GLU A 314 -9.09 -24.88 15.26
CA GLU A 314 -9.99 -25.94 14.76
C GLU A 314 -10.08 -25.89 13.23
N LEU A 315 -10.25 -24.70 12.65
CA LEU A 315 -10.28 -24.49 11.21
C LEU A 315 -8.92 -24.83 10.57
N GLY A 316 -7.82 -24.40 11.19
CA GLY A 316 -6.45 -24.69 10.74
C GLY A 316 -6.13 -26.19 10.73
N ASN A 317 -6.53 -26.93 11.77
CA ASN A 317 -6.35 -28.39 11.87
C ASN A 317 -7.07 -29.15 10.74
N HIS A 318 -8.17 -28.57 10.24
CA HIS A 318 -8.93 -29.13 9.12
C HIS A 318 -8.50 -28.54 7.77
N HIS A 319 -7.39 -27.78 7.72
CA HIS A 319 -6.89 -27.16 6.49
C HIS A 319 -7.96 -26.29 5.80
N ILE A 320 -8.72 -25.55 6.60
CA ILE A 320 -9.71 -24.58 6.14
C ILE A 320 -9.07 -23.20 6.22
N ASN A 321 -8.89 -22.54 5.07
CA ASN A 321 -8.19 -21.27 5.02
C ASN A 321 -9.16 -20.09 5.16
N LEU A 322 -8.89 -19.24 6.15
CA LEU A 322 -9.62 -18.00 6.37
C LEU A 322 -9.00 -16.87 5.54
N SER A 323 -9.84 -16.08 4.89
CA SER A 323 -9.42 -14.84 4.21
C SER A 323 -9.40 -13.65 5.17
N ASN A 324 -10.30 -13.65 6.16
CA ASN A 324 -10.47 -12.60 7.14
C ASN A 324 -11.12 -13.16 8.42
N VAL A 325 -10.79 -12.53 9.55
CA VAL A 325 -11.43 -12.74 10.86
C VAL A 325 -11.61 -11.36 11.49
N GLN A 326 -12.84 -11.04 11.91
CA GLN A 326 -13.17 -9.79 12.57
C GLN A 326 -14.11 -10.02 13.75
N ILE A 327 -13.87 -9.28 14.83
CA ILE A 327 -14.80 -9.17 15.95
C ILE A 327 -15.75 -8.03 15.62
N ILE A 328 -17.06 -8.29 15.62
CA ILE A 328 -18.09 -7.28 15.48
C ILE A 328 -18.53 -6.89 16.89
N GLU A 329 -18.16 -5.68 17.30
CA GLU A 329 -18.56 -5.12 18.58
C GLU A 329 -19.99 -4.59 18.47
N SER A 330 -20.93 -5.38 19.00
CA SER A 330 -22.34 -5.03 19.07
C SER A 330 -22.81 -5.15 20.52
N ARG A 331 -22.60 -4.06 21.28
CA ARG A 331 -23.11 -3.76 22.65
C ARG A 331 -22.36 -4.43 23.81
N GLU A 332 -22.36 -3.75 24.96
CA GLU A 332 -21.63 -4.09 26.20
C GLU A 332 -22.10 -5.39 26.90
N ASP A 333 -23.21 -6.03 26.48
CA ASP A 333 -23.84 -7.16 27.20
C ASP A 333 -24.31 -8.34 26.30
N VAL A 334 -23.76 -8.48 25.09
CA VAL A 334 -24.11 -9.58 24.16
C VAL A 334 -22.83 -10.37 23.82
N PRO A 335 -22.87 -11.72 23.69
CA PRO A 335 -21.71 -12.47 23.19
C PRO A 335 -21.18 -11.84 21.89
N GLY A 336 -19.86 -11.65 21.84
CA GLY A 336 -19.19 -11.07 20.68
C GLY A 336 -19.49 -11.90 19.43
N VAL A 337 -19.69 -11.26 18.29
CA VAL A 337 -19.89 -11.97 17.02
C VAL A 337 -18.56 -12.00 16.29
N LEU A 338 -18.06 -13.20 16.02
CA LEU A 338 -16.88 -13.41 15.19
C LEU A 338 -17.32 -13.60 13.74
N ARG A 339 -16.97 -12.65 12.86
CA ARG A 339 -17.14 -12.79 11.41
C ARG A 339 -15.92 -13.49 10.82
N LEU A 340 -16.15 -14.67 10.26
CA LEU A 340 -15.18 -15.46 9.50
C LEU A 340 -15.48 -15.30 8.01
N SER A 341 -14.46 -15.00 7.22
CA SER A 341 -14.61 -14.85 5.76
C SER A 341 -13.76 -15.85 5.00
N PHE A 342 -14.28 -16.34 3.87
CA PHE A 342 -13.65 -17.38 3.06
C PHE A 342 -13.54 -16.93 1.60
N ARG A 343 -12.53 -17.47 0.89
CA ARG A 343 -12.35 -17.23 -0.56
C ARG A 343 -13.10 -18.22 -1.43
N GLN A 344 -13.26 -19.44 -0.95
CA GLN A 344 -13.84 -20.56 -1.69
C GLN A 344 -15.11 -21.03 -0.97
N GLN A 345 -16.12 -21.40 -1.75
CA GLN A 345 -17.36 -21.96 -1.20
C GLN A 345 -17.08 -23.23 -0.38
N ASP A 346 -16.20 -24.09 -0.89
CA ASP A 346 -15.80 -25.34 -0.23
C ASP A 346 -15.26 -25.10 1.18
N ASP A 347 -14.40 -24.09 1.37
CA ASP A 347 -13.87 -23.75 2.69
C ASP A 347 -14.97 -23.24 3.62
N TRP A 348 -15.93 -22.47 3.11
CA TRP A 348 -17.07 -21.99 3.87
C TRP A 348 -18.05 -23.10 4.26
N ASP A 349 -18.42 -23.98 3.33
CA ASP A 349 -19.30 -25.12 3.60
C ASP A 349 -18.67 -26.06 4.65
N ARG A 350 -17.37 -26.34 4.51
CA ARG A 350 -16.61 -27.14 5.49
C ARG A 350 -16.51 -26.46 6.85
N ALA A 351 -16.28 -25.14 6.88
CA ALA A 351 -16.25 -24.39 8.13
C ALA A 351 -17.60 -24.41 8.85
N ARG A 352 -18.69 -24.24 8.09
CA ARG A 352 -20.06 -24.27 8.61
C ARG A 352 -20.36 -25.61 9.27
N GLU A 353 -20.11 -26.71 8.55
CA GLU A 353 -20.32 -28.07 9.07
C GLU A 353 -19.47 -28.34 10.31
N LEU A 354 -18.19 -27.99 10.26
CA LEU A 354 -17.26 -28.21 11.36
C LEU A 354 -17.67 -27.44 12.62
N LEU A 355 -17.93 -26.13 12.51
CA LEU A 355 -18.26 -25.31 13.67
C LEU A 355 -19.64 -25.66 14.24
N SER A 356 -20.63 -25.98 13.40
CA SER A 356 -21.91 -26.50 13.88
C SER A 356 -21.75 -27.83 14.62
N SER A 357 -20.93 -28.76 14.12
CA SER A 357 -20.70 -30.06 14.78
C SER A 357 -20.05 -29.92 16.16
N LYS A 358 -19.37 -28.80 16.41
CA LYS A 358 -18.72 -28.44 17.68
C LYS A 358 -19.63 -27.65 18.62
N GLY A 359 -20.86 -27.36 18.22
CA GLY A 359 -21.85 -26.67 19.04
C GLY A 359 -21.74 -25.14 19.02
N TYR A 360 -21.00 -24.57 18.07
CA TYR A 360 -21.03 -23.12 17.85
C TYR A 360 -22.34 -22.71 17.20
N GLU A 361 -22.95 -21.63 17.71
CA GLU A 361 -24.09 -20.99 17.08
C GLU A 361 -23.60 -20.12 15.92
N ILE A 362 -24.09 -20.41 14.72
CA ILE A 362 -23.62 -19.81 13.47
C ILE A 362 -24.75 -19.17 12.67
N PHE A 363 -24.43 -18.10 11.95
CA PHE A 363 -25.32 -17.38 11.03
C PHE A 363 -24.60 -17.09 9.72
N ILE A 364 -25.38 -16.93 8.64
CA ILE A 364 -24.88 -16.68 7.28
C ILE A 364 -25.15 -15.23 6.92
#